data_AF-A0A843JIZ6-F1
#
_entry.id   AF-A0A843JIZ6-F1
#
_cell.length_a   1.000
_cell.length_b   1.000
_cell.length_c   1.000
_cell.angle_alpha   90.00
_cell.angle_beta   90.00
_cell.angle_gamma   90.00
#
_symmetry.space_group_name_H-M   'P 1'
#
loop_
_entity.id
_entity.type
_entity.pdbx_description
1 polymer ?
#
loop_
_entity_poly.entity_id
_entity_poly.type
_entity_poly.pdbx_seq_one_letter_code
_entity_poly.pdbx_strand_id
1 'polypeptide(L)'
;MNQEILNKAEELINYTNGNICNHCLGRKFSDCVEGNGNEDRGIKIRESLNLEAYDGGCEICHDLFNFIEDDVLDLVNEKIELLKVEFDTFVVGCKLPKEIVEKDQEISDELDFDVEIIKKEVNREIGKLLEANLEQNVDFDGEDVLVMVDFRRILKEDIENPVKVRLQINPIFIEGRYRKLVRGIPQTKWPCTKCKGRGCEECNFTGKQYPESVEELLSETVLKHTNGYEAKFHGAGREDIDVRMLGTGRPFVLEIKEPKIRKIDLEKIAEEVAEVAEGKTEYLNLKFCERKRKAEIKVSSPDTYKVYRALVKCEDDIKEEDLEKLQSLQIIQQRTPIRVSHRRADKIRQKEVKNIEAEFIDSKTFEMIIKT
;
A
#
# COMPACT_ATOMS: atom_id res chain seq x y z
N MET A 1 -11.15 -40.03 -23.83
CA MET A 1 -9.89 -39.24 -23.85
C MET A 1 -9.07 -39.67 -25.06
N ASN A 2 -8.23 -38.81 -25.65
CA ASN A 2 -7.38 -39.22 -26.79
C ASN A 2 -6.27 -40.18 -26.31
N GLN A 3 -5.87 -41.14 -27.15
CA GLN A 3 -4.85 -42.14 -26.83
C GLN A 3 -3.49 -41.52 -26.49
N GLU A 4 -3.11 -40.42 -27.14
CA GLU A 4 -1.87 -39.70 -26.85
C GLU A 4 -1.82 -39.15 -25.41
N ILE A 5 -2.94 -38.60 -24.94
CA ILE A 5 -3.09 -38.10 -23.56
C ILE A 5 -2.99 -39.27 -22.58
N LEU A 6 -3.64 -40.40 -22.88
CA LEU A 6 -3.60 -41.59 -22.01
C LEU A 6 -2.19 -42.17 -21.92
N ASN A 7 -1.47 -42.27 -23.03
CA ASN A 7 -0.08 -42.74 -23.02
C ASN A 7 0.83 -41.83 -22.18
N LYS A 8 0.68 -40.50 -22.31
CA LYS A 8 1.46 -39.53 -21.52
C LYS A 8 1.06 -39.57 -20.04
N ALA A 9 -0.21 -39.84 -19.72
CA ALA A 9 -0.66 -40.05 -18.36
C ALA A 9 -0.07 -41.32 -17.75
N GLU A 10 -0.04 -42.44 -18.48
CA GLU A 10 0.63 -43.68 -18.05
C GLU A 10 2.12 -43.45 -17.77
N GLU A 11 2.81 -42.67 -18.61
CA GLU A 11 4.21 -42.29 -18.38
C GLU A 11 4.42 -41.54 -17.07
N LEU A 12 3.59 -40.52 -16.79
CA LEU A 12 3.63 -39.78 -15.52
C LEU A 12 3.32 -40.68 -14.31
N ILE A 13 2.34 -41.56 -14.44
CA ILE A 13 1.97 -42.51 -13.38
C ILE A 13 3.13 -43.46 -13.10
N ASN A 14 3.77 -44.00 -14.14
CA ASN A 14 4.95 -44.84 -13.99
C ASN A 14 6.13 -44.08 -13.36
N TYR A 15 6.37 -42.83 -13.76
CA TYR A 15 7.43 -41.99 -13.19
C TYR A 15 7.22 -41.74 -11.68
N THR A 16 5.97 -41.65 -11.25
CA THR A 16 5.58 -41.47 -9.85
C THR A 16 5.30 -42.79 -9.11
N ASN A 17 5.68 -43.94 -9.68
CA ASN A 17 5.42 -45.28 -9.11
C ASN A 17 3.93 -45.54 -8.76
N GLY A 18 2.99 -44.90 -9.45
CA GLY A 18 1.55 -44.96 -9.15
C GLY A 18 1.06 -43.94 -8.12
N ASN A 19 1.97 -43.29 -7.40
CA ASN A 19 1.69 -42.46 -6.23
C ASN A 19 1.56 -40.99 -6.63
N ILE A 20 0.42 -40.62 -7.23
CA ILE A 20 0.14 -39.24 -7.63
C ILE A 20 -1.32 -38.86 -7.31
N CYS A 21 -1.54 -37.83 -6.49
CA CYS A 21 -2.90 -37.41 -6.16
C CYS A 21 -3.64 -36.82 -7.38
N ASN A 22 -4.97 -36.74 -7.29
CA ASN A 22 -5.82 -36.26 -8.39
C ASN A 22 -5.50 -34.82 -8.80
N HIS A 23 -5.22 -33.92 -7.84
CA HIS A 23 -4.79 -32.55 -8.14
C HIS A 23 -3.49 -32.50 -8.97
N CYS A 24 -2.48 -33.29 -8.57
CA CYS A 24 -1.20 -33.31 -9.27
C CYS A 24 -1.30 -33.95 -10.65
N LEU A 25 -2.04 -35.05 -10.75
CA LEU A 25 -2.30 -35.73 -12.02
C LEU A 25 -3.07 -34.81 -12.97
N GLY A 26 -4.25 -34.33 -12.57
CA GLY A 26 -5.08 -33.51 -13.44
C GLY A 26 -4.45 -32.16 -13.82
N ARG A 27 -3.61 -31.57 -12.95
CA ARG A 27 -2.86 -30.34 -13.27
C ARG A 27 -1.91 -30.51 -14.45
N LYS A 28 -1.22 -31.64 -14.54
CA LYS A 28 -0.29 -31.95 -15.64
C LYS A 28 -1.00 -32.08 -17.00
N PHE A 29 -2.33 -32.21 -16.99
CA PHE A 29 -3.18 -32.28 -18.19
C PHE A 29 -4.23 -31.16 -18.23
N SER A 30 -3.98 -30.04 -17.54
CA SER A 30 -4.95 -28.93 -17.38
C SER A 30 -5.29 -28.20 -18.69
N ASP A 31 -4.44 -28.32 -19.70
CA ASP A 31 -4.53 -27.74 -21.04
C ASP A 31 -5.29 -28.63 -22.04
N CYS A 32 -5.35 -29.94 -21.79
CA CYS A 32 -5.88 -30.93 -22.73
C CYS A 32 -7.04 -31.79 -22.18
N VAL A 33 -7.30 -31.75 -20.87
CA VAL A 33 -8.43 -32.45 -20.23
C VAL A 33 -9.40 -31.44 -19.63
N GLU A 34 -10.66 -31.51 -20.05
CA GLU A 34 -11.73 -30.65 -19.52
C GLU A 34 -12.21 -31.14 -18.14
N GLY A 35 -12.35 -30.21 -17.20
CA GLY A 35 -12.88 -30.50 -15.87
C GLY A 35 -13.05 -29.27 -14.99
N ASN A 36 -13.85 -29.42 -13.93
CA ASN A 36 -14.17 -28.36 -12.96
C ASN A 36 -13.06 -28.16 -11.92
N GLY A 37 -11.81 -28.07 -12.39
CA GLY A 37 -10.61 -28.06 -11.55
C GLY A 37 -9.70 -29.27 -11.81
N ASN A 38 -8.53 -29.26 -11.18
CA ASN A 38 -7.52 -30.28 -11.44
C ASN A 38 -7.84 -31.61 -10.74
N GLU A 39 -8.55 -31.61 -9.62
CA GLU A 39 -9.01 -32.85 -8.99
C GLU A 39 -9.92 -33.67 -9.92
N ASP A 40 -10.97 -33.05 -10.46
CA ASP A 40 -11.91 -33.67 -11.41
C ASP A 40 -11.19 -34.20 -12.67
N ARG A 41 -10.23 -33.44 -13.21
CA ARG A 41 -9.38 -33.90 -14.31
C ARG A 41 -8.60 -35.16 -13.93
N GLY A 42 -8.01 -35.19 -12.75
CA GLY A 42 -7.27 -36.34 -12.24
C GLY A 42 -8.14 -37.58 -12.10
N ILE A 43 -9.35 -37.43 -11.55
CA ILE A 43 -10.34 -38.52 -11.43
C ILE A 43 -10.67 -39.09 -12.81
N LYS A 44 -11.01 -38.25 -13.78
CA LYS A 44 -11.32 -38.68 -15.16
C LYS A 44 -10.17 -39.43 -15.84
N ILE A 45 -8.93 -39.02 -15.60
CA ILE A 45 -7.75 -39.71 -16.13
C ILE A 45 -7.62 -41.09 -15.49
N ARG A 46 -7.76 -41.19 -14.16
CA ARG A 46 -7.73 -42.48 -13.44
C ARG A 46 -8.81 -43.43 -13.93
N GLU A 47 -10.04 -42.95 -14.07
CA GLU A 47 -11.15 -43.74 -14.61
C GLU A 47 -10.87 -44.24 -16.04
N SER A 48 -10.33 -43.37 -16.89
CA SER A 48 -10.00 -43.73 -18.28
C SER A 48 -8.90 -44.80 -18.38
N LEU A 49 -8.02 -44.86 -17.40
CA LEU A 49 -6.93 -45.84 -17.30
C LEU A 49 -7.29 -47.06 -16.44
N ASN A 50 -8.52 -47.13 -15.90
CA ASN A 50 -8.97 -48.16 -14.95
C ASN A 50 -8.04 -48.31 -13.73
N LEU A 51 -7.57 -47.19 -13.19
CA LEU A 51 -6.74 -47.15 -11.99
C LEU A 51 -7.58 -47.20 -10.73
N GLU A 52 -7.02 -47.74 -9.66
CA GLU A 52 -7.63 -47.68 -8.33
C GLU A 52 -7.70 -46.23 -7.82
N ALA A 53 -8.58 -46.02 -6.84
CA ALA A 53 -8.68 -44.75 -6.13
C ALA A 53 -7.34 -44.42 -5.46
N TYR A 54 -7.00 -43.14 -5.44
CA TYR A 54 -5.80 -42.67 -4.77
C TYR A 54 -5.89 -42.89 -3.25
N ASP A 55 -4.89 -43.51 -2.65
CA ASP A 55 -4.86 -43.92 -1.24
C ASP A 55 -3.79 -43.22 -0.38
N GLY A 56 -3.03 -42.28 -0.96
CA GLY A 56 -2.05 -41.44 -0.26
C GLY A 56 -0.63 -41.52 -0.82
N GLY A 57 0.29 -40.75 -0.24
CA GLY A 57 1.73 -40.83 -0.54
C GLY A 57 2.19 -40.14 -1.83
N CYS A 58 1.54 -39.05 -2.25
CA CYS A 58 1.83 -38.39 -3.53
C CYS A 58 3.31 -38.01 -3.64
N GLU A 59 3.99 -38.50 -4.66
CA GLU A 59 5.42 -38.23 -4.90
C GLU A 59 5.70 -36.75 -5.21
N ILE A 60 4.69 -36.00 -5.67
CA ILE A 60 4.85 -34.58 -6.01
C ILE A 60 4.57 -33.69 -4.81
N CYS A 61 3.40 -33.84 -4.19
CA CYS A 61 2.90 -32.90 -3.19
C CYS A 61 2.87 -33.43 -1.77
N HIS A 62 3.19 -34.71 -1.54
CA HIS A 62 3.13 -35.35 -0.22
C HIS A 62 1.81 -35.06 0.51
N ASP A 63 0.69 -35.25 -0.20
CA ASP A 63 -0.65 -35.04 0.33
C ASP A 63 -0.95 -33.63 0.87
N LEU A 64 -0.24 -32.61 0.35
CA LEU A 64 -0.41 -31.23 0.77
C LEU A 64 -1.87 -30.75 0.75
N PHE A 65 -2.69 -31.23 -0.19
CA PHE A 65 -4.09 -30.84 -0.34
C PHE A 65 -4.95 -31.25 0.87
N ASN A 66 -4.58 -32.30 1.59
CA ASN A 66 -5.29 -32.72 2.82
C ASN A 66 -5.18 -31.67 3.93
N PHE A 67 -4.13 -30.84 3.92
CA PHE A 67 -3.95 -29.75 4.88
C PHE A 67 -4.71 -28.47 4.48
N ILE A 68 -5.32 -28.42 3.29
CA ILE A 68 -6.00 -27.20 2.82
C ILE A 68 -7.39 -27.08 3.44
N GLU A 69 -8.11 -28.19 3.67
CA GLU A 69 -9.53 -28.18 4.04
C GLU A 69 -9.82 -27.48 5.39
N ASP A 70 -9.80 -28.21 6.50
CA ASP A 70 -10.24 -27.64 7.79
C ASP A 70 -9.14 -26.75 8.42
N ASP A 71 -7.88 -27.17 8.37
CA ASP A 71 -6.76 -26.49 9.04
C ASP A 71 -6.59 -25.03 8.56
N VAL A 72 -6.70 -24.76 7.25
CA VAL A 72 -6.48 -23.41 6.73
C VAL A 72 -7.67 -22.51 7.04
N LEU A 73 -8.90 -22.99 6.87
CA LEU A 73 -10.10 -22.19 7.11
C LEU A 73 -10.18 -21.75 8.58
N ASP A 74 -9.96 -22.69 9.51
CA ASP A 74 -9.96 -22.40 10.95
C ASP A 74 -8.88 -21.39 11.33
N LEU A 75 -7.66 -21.57 10.83
CA LEU A 75 -6.55 -20.64 11.08
C LEU A 75 -6.81 -19.25 10.50
N VAL A 76 -7.48 -19.15 9.34
CA VAL A 76 -7.86 -17.87 8.75
C VAL A 76 -8.92 -17.19 9.59
N ASN A 77 -10.00 -17.89 9.96
CA ASN A 77 -11.08 -17.36 10.79
C ASN A 77 -10.56 -16.89 12.17
N GLU A 78 -9.73 -17.70 12.83
CA GLU A 78 -9.09 -17.33 14.10
C GLU A 78 -8.31 -16.00 13.97
N LYS A 79 -7.58 -15.81 12.86
CA LYS A 79 -6.80 -14.59 12.63
C LYS A 79 -7.68 -13.39 12.30
N ILE A 80 -8.77 -13.57 11.56
CA ILE A 80 -9.75 -12.52 11.27
C ILE A 80 -10.37 -12.03 12.59
N GLU A 81 -10.85 -12.95 13.42
CA GLU A 81 -11.46 -12.63 14.73
C GLU A 81 -10.47 -11.98 15.70
N LEU A 82 -9.26 -12.54 15.83
CA LEU A 82 -8.22 -12.03 16.72
C LEU A 82 -7.80 -10.60 16.35
N LEU A 83 -7.65 -10.32 15.06
CA LEU A 83 -7.21 -9.01 14.55
C LEU A 83 -8.37 -8.03 14.38
N LYS A 84 -9.62 -8.51 14.42
CA LYS A 84 -10.85 -7.73 14.18
C LYS A 84 -10.78 -6.93 12.88
N VAL A 85 -10.32 -7.57 11.81
CA VAL A 85 -10.10 -6.91 10.52
C VAL A 85 -11.34 -6.98 9.64
N GLU A 86 -11.75 -5.82 9.13
CA GLU A 86 -12.77 -5.69 8.09
C GLU A 86 -12.08 -5.62 6.72
N PHE A 87 -12.60 -6.39 5.77
CA PHE A 87 -12.15 -6.39 4.38
C PHE A 87 -13.29 -6.85 3.48
N ASP A 88 -13.29 -6.36 2.24
CA ASP A 88 -14.23 -6.80 1.20
C ASP A 88 -13.54 -7.74 0.20
N THR A 89 -12.23 -7.55 0.02
CA THR A 89 -11.44 -8.30 -0.97
C THR A 89 -10.21 -8.97 -0.37
N PHE A 90 -9.84 -10.14 -0.91
CA PHE A 90 -8.61 -10.81 -0.50
C PHE A 90 -7.88 -11.49 -1.66
N VAL A 91 -6.63 -11.83 -1.43
CA VAL A 91 -5.84 -12.71 -2.31
C VAL A 91 -5.15 -13.76 -1.44
N VAL A 92 -4.89 -14.94 -2.02
CA VAL A 92 -4.13 -16.00 -1.37
C VAL A 92 -2.71 -16.07 -1.92
N GLY A 93 -1.75 -16.21 -1.02
CA GLY A 93 -0.38 -16.59 -1.36
C GLY A 93 0.14 -17.71 -0.47
N CYS A 94 0.81 -18.69 -1.05
CA CYS A 94 1.41 -19.78 -0.27
C CYS A 94 2.95 -19.80 -0.28
N LYS A 95 3.52 -20.47 0.71
CA LYS A 95 4.93 -20.90 0.75
C LYS A 95 4.96 -22.42 0.87
N LEU A 96 5.68 -23.06 -0.05
CA LEU A 96 5.77 -24.52 -0.13
C LEU A 96 7.16 -25.01 0.31
N PRO A 97 7.29 -26.26 0.80
CA PRO A 97 8.56 -26.96 0.89
C PRO A 97 9.32 -26.90 -0.43
N LYS A 98 10.65 -26.81 -0.38
CA LYS A 98 11.47 -26.76 -1.61
C LYS A 98 11.38 -28.07 -2.36
N GLU A 99 11.34 -29.16 -1.62
CA GLU A 99 11.24 -30.54 -2.08
C GLU A 99 10.03 -30.70 -3.03
N ILE A 100 8.87 -30.16 -2.66
CA ILE A 100 7.65 -30.19 -3.50
C ILE A 100 7.81 -29.37 -4.78
N VAL A 101 8.40 -28.17 -4.68
CA VAL A 101 8.57 -27.26 -5.83
C VAL A 101 9.60 -27.83 -6.82
N GLU A 102 10.72 -28.35 -6.31
CA GLU A 102 11.78 -28.95 -7.10
C GLU A 102 11.29 -30.23 -7.77
N LYS A 103 10.54 -31.09 -7.06
CA LYS A 103 9.99 -32.33 -7.63
C LYS A 103 8.93 -32.07 -8.70
N ASP A 104 8.06 -31.08 -8.51
CA ASP A 104 7.09 -30.68 -9.53
C ASP A 104 7.76 -30.19 -10.82
N GLN A 105 8.83 -29.40 -10.67
CA GLN A 105 9.60 -28.89 -11.80
C GLN A 105 10.38 -29.99 -12.51
N GLU A 106 11.06 -30.86 -11.76
CA GLU A 106 11.78 -32.04 -12.29
C GLU A 106 10.87 -32.88 -13.18
N ILE A 107 9.68 -33.24 -12.69
CA ILE A 107 8.70 -34.02 -13.46
C ILE A 107 8.21 -33.26 -14.68
N SER A 108 8.04 -31.94 -14.58
CA SER A 108 7.66 -31.11 -15.72
C SER A 108 8.72 -31.11 -16.81
N ASP A 109 9.99 -31.02 -16.44
CA ASP A 109 11.10 -30.94 -17.39
C ASP A 109 11.38 -32.30 -18.04
N GLU A 110 11.38 -33.39 -17.26
CA GLU A 110 11.66 -34.75 -17.75
C GLU A 110 10.56 -35.28 -18.68
N LEU A 111 9.29 -34.93 -18.42
CA LEU A 111 8.13 -35.41 -19.19
C LEU A 111 7.54 -34.33 -20.13
N ASP A 112 8.23 -33.21 -20.31
CA ASP A 112 7.86 -32.11 -21.20
C ASP A 112 6.42 -31.61 -20.95
N PHE A 113 6.11 -31.24 -19.71
CA PHE A 113 4.84 -30.61 -19.32
C PHE A 113 5.01 -29.08 -19.17
N ASP A 114 4.41 -28.34 -20.10
CA ASP A 114 4.30 -26.87 -20.06
C ASP A 114 2.93 -26.43 -19.49
N VAL A 115 2.75 -26.64 -18.18
CA VAL A 115 1.52 -26.28 -17.46
C VAL A 115 1.83 -25.43 -16.23
N GLU A 116 0.79 -24.97 -15.54
CA GLU A 116 0.97 -24.21 -14.31
C GLU A 116 1.71 -25.00 -13.21
N ILE A 117 2.58 -24.29 -12.49
CA ILE A 117 3.29 -24.80 -11.33
C ILE A 117 2.34 -25.11 -10.17
N ILE A 118 2.71 -26.07 -9.32
CA ILE A 118 1.92 -26.49 -8.15
C ILE A 118 1.51 -25.34 -7.24
N LYS A 119 2.35 -24.30 -7.12
CA LYS A 119 2.04 -23.12 -6.31
C LYS A 119 0.74 -22.42 -6.73
N LYS A 120 0.45 -22.35 -8.03
CA LYS A 120 -0.76 -21.71 -8.54
C LYS A 120 -2.01 -22.53 -8.21
N GLU A 121 -1.90 -23.86 -8.32
CA GLU A 121 -2.96 -24.78 -7.91
C GLU A 121 -3.25 -24.65 -6.42
N VAL A 122 -2.24 -24.69 -5.55
CA VAL A 122 -2.43 -24.54 -4.09
C VAL A 122 -3.11 -23.20 -3.75
N ASN A 123 -2.67 -22.09 -4.35
CA ASN A 123 -3.32 -20.80 -4.15
C ASN A 123 -4.79 -20.80 -4.59
N ARG A 124 -5.10 -21.48 -5.70
CA ARG A 124 -6.46 -21.55 -6.24
C ARG A 124 -7.39 -22.40 -5.36
N GLU A 125 -6.93 -23.55 -4.88
CA GLU A 125 -7.76 -24.41 -4.04
C GLU A 125 -8.05 -23.76 -2.67
N ILE A 126 -7.06 -23.09 -2.06
CA ILE A 126 -7.30 -22.26 -0.87
C ILE A 126 -8.23 -21.09 -1.19
N GLY A 127 -8.07 -20.44 -2.35
CA GLY A 127 -8.95 -19.36 -2.79
C GLY A 127 -10.41 -19.78 -2.87
N LYS A 128 -10.69 -20.92 -3.53
CA LYS A 128 -12.04 -21.50 -3.61
C LYS A 128 -12.61 -21.85 -2.24
N LEU A 129 -11.79 -22.47 -1.38
CA LEU A 129 -12.19 -22.79 -0.01
C LEU A 129 -12.62 -21.53 0.74
N LEU A 130 -11.82 -20.47 0.68
CA LEU A 130 -12.12 -19.23 1.36
C LEU A 130 -13.32 -18.51 0.74
N GLU A 131 -13.45 -18.42 -0.58
CA GLU A 131 -14.63 -17.82 -1.23
C GLU A 131 -15.93 -18.57 -0.93
N ALA A 132 -15.88 -19.89 -0.74
CA ALA A 132 -17.06 -20.68 -0.40
C ALA A 132 -17.53 -20.49 1.05
N ASN A 133 -16.63 -20.06 1.94
CA ASN A 133 -16.88 -19.98 3.39
C ASN A 133 -16.84 -18.54 3.94
N LEU A 134 -16.32 -17.58 3.18
CA LEU A 134 -16.26 -16.16 3.52
C LEU A 134 -17.22 -15.38 2.62
N GLU A 135 -17.72 -14.24 3.12
CA GLU A 135 -18.56 -13.34 2.32
C GLU A 135 -17.74 -12.39 1.41
N GLN A 136 -16.40 -12.47 1.49
CA GLN A 136 -15.47 -11.64 0.74
C GLN A 136 -15.09 -12.25 -0.62
N ASN A 137 -14.64 -11.39 -1.54
CA ASN A 137 -14.33 -11.79 -2.92
C ASN A 137 -12.83 -11.78 -3.20
N VAL A 138 -12.36 -12.60 -4.14
CA VAL A 138 -10.98 -12.49 -4.63
C VAL A 138 -10.83 -11.32 -5.61
N ASP A 139 -9.88 -10.42 -5.36
CA ASP A 139 -9.52 -9.30 -6.25
C ASP A 139 -8.00 -9.15 -6.27
N PHE A 140 -7.37 -9.30 -7.44
CA PHE A 140 -5.91 -9.25 -7.60
C PHE A 140 -5.35 -7.84 -7.81
N ASP A 141 -6.19 -6.85 -8.09
CA ASP A 141 -5.78 -5.48 -8.40
C ASP A 141 -5.94 -4.54 -7.19
N GLY A 142 -6.88 -4.85 -6.30
CA GLY A 142 -7.29 -4.01 -5.18
C GLY A 142 -7.46 -4.77 -3.86
N GLU A 143 -6.60 -5.75 -3.56
CA GLU A 143 -6.78 -6.62 -2.40
C GLU A 143 -6.66 -5.87 -1.07
N ASP A 144 -7.66 -6.00 -0.21
CA ASP A 144 -7.61 -5.44 1.15
C ASP A 144 -6.72 -6.28 2.07
N VAL A 145 -6.75 -7.60 1.90
CA VAL A 145 -5.99 -8.57 2.70
C VAL A 145 -5.31 -9.60 1.80
N LEU A 146 -4.03 -9.85 2.05
CA LEU A 146 -3.31 -11.00 1.50
C LEU A 146 -3.21 -12.09 2.58
N VAL A 147 -3.90 -13.22 2.34
CA VAL A 147 -3.85 -14.42 3.18
C VAL A 147 -2.61 -15.21 2.80
N MET A 148 -1.59 -15.17 3.66
CA MET A 148 -0.34 -15.90 3.46
C MET A 148 -0.36 -17.22 4.23
N VAL A 149 -0.39 -18.35 3.50
CA VAL A 149 -0.36 -19.70 4.07
C VAL A 149 1.03 -20.33 3.90
N ASP A 150 1.61 -20.83 4.98
CA ASP A 150 2.97 -21.36 5.01
C ASP A 150 2.95 -22.87 5.29
N PHE A 151 3.22 -23.66 4.24
CA PHE A 151 3.30 -25.12 4.26
C PHE A 151 4.75 -25.63 4.37
N ARG A 152 5.76 -24.77 4.54
CA ARG A 152 7.19 -25.19 4.52
C ARG A 152 7.58 -26.22 5.58
N ARG A 153 6.69 -26.55 6.51
CA ARG A 153 6.94 -27.46 7.62
C ARG A 153 6.08 -28.73 7.58
N ILE A 154 5.25 -28.95 6.54
CA ILE A 154 4.38 -30.14 6.45
C ILE A 154 5.16 -31.47 6.36
N LEU A 155 6.39 -31.44 5.86
CA LEU A 155 7.24 -32.63 5.75
C LEU A 155 8.08 -32.90 7.01
N LYS A 156 7.82 -32.20 8.12
CA LYS A 156 8.59 -32.31 9.35
C LYS A 156 7.78 -33.05 10.40
N GLU A 157 8.27 -34.20 10.84
CA GLU A 157 7.59 -35.12 11.75
C GLU A 157 7.43 -34.57 13.18
N ASP A 158 8.32 -33.66 13.63
CA ASP A 158 8.32 -33.14 15.01
C ASP A 158 7.38 -31.94 15.24
N ILE A 159 6.39 -31.71 14.37
CA ILE A 159 5.56 -30.50 14.40
C ILE A 159 4.07 -30.85 14.38
N GLU A 160 3.42 -30.58 15.52
CA GLU A 160 1.98 -30.78 15.69
C GLU A 160 1.14 -29.89 14.76
N ASN A 161 1.55 -28.64 14.54
CA ASN A 161 0.87 -27.68 13.66
C ASN A 161 1.82 -27.19 12.55
N PRO A 162 1.91 -27.91 11.41
CA PRO A 162 2.87 -27.60 10.36
C PRO A 162 2.46 -26.42 9.48
N VAL A 163 1.16 -26.11 9.43
CA VAL A 163 0.59 -24.99 8.66
C VAL A 163 0.61 -23.71 9.51
N LYS A 164 0.96 -22.58 8.89
CA LYS A 164 0.82 -21.26 9.52
C LYS A 164 0.13 -20.29 8.59
N VAL A 165 -0.81 -19.52 9.14
CA VAL A 165 -1.49 -18.44 8.42
C VAL A 165 -1.06 -17.09 8.97
N ARG A 166 -0.82 -16.14 8.06
CA ARG A 166 -0.60 -14.73 8.36
C ARG A 166 -1.47 -13.88 7.43
N LEU A 167 -2.22 -12.95 8.01
CA LEU A 167 -2.91 -11.91 7.26
C LEU A 167 -1.98 -10.71 7.07
N GLN A 168 -1.76 -10.30 5.83
CA GLN A 168 -1.15 -9.01 5.52
C GLN A 168 -2.27 -8.03 5.13
N ILE A 169 -2.45 -6.99 5.93
CA ILE A 169 -3.51 -6.01 5.72
C ILE A 169 -2.94 -4.86 4.90
N ASN A 170 -3.50 -4.64 3.71
CA ASN A 170 -3.05 -3.60 2.81
C ASN A 170 -3.55 -2.22 3.26
N PRO A 171 -2.79 -1.15 2.98
CA PRO A 171 -3.14 0.20 3.41
C PRO A 171 -4.33 0.77 2.64
N ILE A 172 -5.06 1.68 3.28
CA ILE A 172 -6.00 2.60 2.60
C ILE A 172 -5.32 3.94 2.34
N PHE A 173 -5.79 4.65 1.31
CA PHE A 173 -5.28 5.97 0.94
C PHE A 173 -6.41 6.99 0.86
N ILE A 174 -6.24 8.11 1.55
CA ILE A 174 -7.20 9.21 1.59
C ILE A 174 -6.52 10.43 0.98
N GLU A 175 -7.03 10.94 -0.13
CA GLU A 175 -6.56 12.22 -0.69
C GLU A 175 -7.44 13.37 -0.24
N GLY A 176 -6.88 14.58 -0.27
CA GLY A 176 -7.60 15.80 0.02
C GLY A 176 -6.74 17.03 -0.15
N ARG A 177 -7.22 18.17 0.36
CA ARG A 177 -6.48 19.42 0.43
C ARG A 177 -6.48 19.95 1.84
N TYR A 178 -5.35 20.40 2.34
CA TYR A 178 -5.30 21.04 3.66
C TYR A 178 -5.08 22.54 3.54
N ARG A 179 -5.67 23.29 4.47
CA ARG A 179 -5.26 24.65 4.81
C ARG A 179 -4.56 24.65 6.15
N LYS A 180 -3.59 25.54 6.28
CA LYS A 180 -2.84 25.81 7.50
C LYS A 180 -3.03 27.29 7.83
N LEU A 181 -3.89 27.56 8.80
CA LEU A 181 -4.38 28.91 9.12
C LEU A 181 -3.47 29.64 10.10
N VAL A 182 -2.63 28.90 10.84
CA VAL A 182 -1.66 29.44 11.80
C VAL A 182 -0.22 29.30 11.32
N ARG A 183 0.67 30.12 11.87
CA ARG A 183 2.13 29.95 11.76
C ARG A 183 2.64 29.16 12.97
N GLY A 184 3.78 28.51 12.86
CA GLY A 184 4.43 27.82 13.98
C GLY A 184 4.25 26.30 14.03
N ILE A 185 3.43 25.71 13.13
CA ILE A 185 3.28 24.25 13.03
C ILE A 185 3.91 23.71 11.74
N PRO A 186 4.70 22.62 11.78
CA PRO A 186 5.24 22.00 10.58
C PRO A 186 4.14 21.26 9.78
N GLN A 187 4.44 20.95 8.51
CA GLN A 187 3.55 20.13 7.66
C GLN A 187 3.50 18.68 8.15
N THR A 188 4.66 18.10 8.47
CA THR A 188 4.80 16.71 8.91
C THR A 188 5.38 16.67 10.31
N LYS A 189 5.24 15.53 11.00
CA LYS A 189 5.85 15.34 12.33
C LYS A 189 7.38 15.47 12.26
N TRP A 190 7.98 16.20 13.20
CA TRP A 190 9.43 16.40 13.27
C TRP A 190 9.99 15.69 14.51
N PRO A 191 10.69 14.55 14.35
CA PRO A 191 11.30 13.85 15.47
C PRO A 191 12.36 14.71 16.15
N CYS A 192 12.44 14.64 17.48
CA CYS A 192 13.49 15.29 18.26
C CYS A 192 14.87 14.84 17.75
N THR A 193 15.72 15.82 17.47
CA THR A 193 17.07 15.63 16.91
C THR A 193 17.99 14.82 17.83
N LYS A 194 17.83 14.95 19.15
CA LYS A 194 18.65 14.24 20.15
C LYS A 194 18.22 12.78 20.31
N CYS A 195 16.94 12.51 20.54
CA CYS A 195 16.47 11.15 20.85
C CYS A 195 16.00 10.36 19.62
N LYS A 196 15.87 11.01 18.46
CA LYS A 196 15.37 10.44 17.20
C LYS A 196 13.96 9.86 17.31
N GLY A 197 13.07 10.54 18.05
CA GLY A 197 11.69 10.09 18.24
C GLY A 197 11.42 9.26 19.50
N ARG A 198 12.44 8.84 20.24
CA ARG A 198 12.29 7.95 21.41
C ARG A 198 11.73 8.60 22.68
N GLY A 199 11.77 9.94 22.75
CA GLY A 199 11.53 10.69 23.99
C GLY A 199 12.82 10.89 24.79
N CYS A 200 13.04 12.12 25.27
CA CYS A 200 14.11 12.49 26.20
C CYS A 200 13.74 13.80 26.92
N GLU A 201 14.50 14.17 27.94
CA GLU A 201 14.29 15.40 28.72
C GLU A 201 14.20 16.66 27.83
N GLU A 202 15.02 16.77 26.77
CA GLU A 202 15.04 17.95 25.89
C GLU A 202 13.72 18.19 25.15
N CYS A 203 13.00 17.11 24.83
CA CYS A 203 11.69 17.20 24.17
C CYS A 203 10.54 16.93 25.15
N ASN A 204 10.76 17.04 26.46
CA ASN A 204 9.79 16.69 27.50
C ASN A 204 9.20 15.28 27.29
N PHE A 205 10.04 14.33 26.92
CA PHE A 205 9.68 12.92 26.65
C PHE A 205 8.68 12.68 25.51
N THR A 206 8.29 13.70 24.75
CA THR A 206 7.37 13.57 23.61
C THR A 206 7.97 12.86 22.40
N GLY A 207 9.30 12.91 22.26
CA GLY A 207 10.03 12.45 21.08
C GLY A 207 9.94 13.42 19.89
N LYS A 208 9.30 14.57 20.02
CA LYS A 208 9.03 15.52 18.92
C LYS A 208 9.75 16.86 19.13
N GLN A 209 10.04 17.58 18.05
CA GLN A 209 10.53 18.97 18.11
C GLN A 209 9.40 19.98 18.24
N TYR A 210 8.25 19.67 17.62
CA TYR A 210 7.04 20.48 17.67
C TYR A 210 5.90 19.62 18.21
N PRO A 211 4.98 20.18 19.03
CA PRO A 211 3.91 19.39 19.64
C PRO A 211 2.94 18.78 18.61
N GLU A 212 2.64 19.54 17.56
CA GLU A 212 1.63 19.21 16.56
C GLU A 212 2.13 19.54 15.15
N SER A 213 1.49 18.94 14.16
CA SER A 213 1.74 19.19 12.73
C SER A 213 0.44 19.05 11.95
N VAL A 214 0.42 19.56 10.71
CA VAL A 214 -0.72 19.35 9.79
C VAL A 214 -1.00 17.85 9.61
N GLU A 215 0.04 17.03 9.45
CA GLU A 215 -0.12 15.58 9.39
C GLU A 215 -0.79 15.00 10.64
N GLU A 216 -0.33 15.38 11.84
CA GLU A 216 -0.80 14.77 13.09
C GLU A 216 -2.24 15.15 13.42
N LEU A 217 -2.63 16.42 13.18
CA LEU A 217 -3.99 16.89 13.43
C LEU A 217 -5.06 16.13 12.64
N LEU A 218 -4.74 15.67 11.42
CA LEU A 218 -5.62 14.79 10.66
C LEU A 218 -5.43 13.32 11.02
N SER A 219 -4.18 12.86 11.01
CA SER A 219 -3.87 11.43 11.05
C SER A 219 -4.23 10.78 12.38
N GLU A 220 -4.18 11.49 13.50
CA GLU A 220 -4.59 10.94 14.80
C GLU A 220 -6.08 10.59 14.82
N THR A 221 -6.95 11.44 14.26
CA THR A 221 -8.39 11.16 14.16
C THR A 221 -8.63 10.00 13.19
N VAL A 222 -8.00 10.01 12.00
CA VAL A 222 -8.16 8.92 11.04
C VAL A 222 -7.68 7.58 11.61
N LEU A 223 -6.56 7.55 12.34
CA LEU A 223 -6.04 6.33 12.99
C LEU A 223 -7.00 5.78 14.04
N LYS A 224 -7.67 6.65 14.81
CA LYS A 224 -8.71 6.23 15.79
C LYS A 224 -9.89 5.54 15.09
N HIS A 225 -10.39 6.12 13.99
CA HIS A 225 -11.54 5.58 13.25
C HIS A 225 -11.20 4.30 12.46
N THR A 226 -9.97 4.19 11.98
CA THR A 226 -9.52 3.04 11.16
C THR A 226 -8.90 1.92 12.00
N ASN A 227 -8.59 2.20 13.26
CA ASN A 227 -7.72 1.38 14.12
C ASN A 227 -6.42 0.97 13.38
N GLY A 228 -5.87 1.89 12.59
CA GLY A 228 -4.65 1.66 11.81
C GLY A 228 -3.39 1.70 12.68
N TYR A 229 -2.32 1.05 12.20
CA TYR A 229 -1.04 0.97 12.90
C TYR A 229 -0.21 2.27 12.77
N GLU A 230 -0.14 2.83 11.57
CA GLU A 230 0.71 3.99 11.28
C GLU A 230 0.10 4.82 10.14
N ALA A 231 0.20 6.15 10.24
CA ALA A 231 -0.11 7.04 9.15
C ALA A 231 1.16 7.59 8.47
N LYS A 232 1.11 7.77 7.15
CA LYS A 232 2.15 8.42 6.35
C LYS A 232 1.56 9.52 5.48
N PHE A 233 2.02 10.75 5.66
CA PHE A 233 1.57 11.90 4.91
C PHE A 233 2.42 12.17 3.66
N HIS A 234 1.78 12.30 2.50
CA HIS A 234 2.40 12.59 1.21
C HIS A 234 1.82 13.88 0.61
N GLY A 235 2.50 15.01 0.82
CA GLY A 235 2.06 16.32 0.29
C GLY A 235 2.58 16.65 -1.11
N ALA A 236 1.81 17.44 -1.88
CA ALA A 236 2.25 18.06 -3.14
C ALA A 236 3.23 19.23 -2.89
N GLY A 237 4.42 18.92 -2.39
CA GLY A 237 5.38 19.89 -1.88
C GLY A 237 5.11 20.26 -0.41
N ARG A 238 5.82 21.28 0.08
CA ARG A 238 5.82 21.69 1.50
C ARG A 238 6.04 23.19 1.64
N GLU A 239 5.38 23.79 2.61
CA GLU A 239 5.64 25.15 3.11
C GLU A 239 6.47 25.12 4.40
N ASP A 240 7.13 26.24 4.69
CA ASP A 240 7.89 26.38 5.92
C ASP A 240 6.97 26.58 7.14
N ILE A 241 7.54 26.36 8.33
CA ILE A 241 6.80 26.34 9.59
C ILE A 241 6.10 27.66 9.89
N ASP A 242 6.72 28.76 9.50
CA ASP A 242 6.22 30.12 9.66
C ASP A 242 5.30 30.54 8.51
N VAL A 243 5.01 29.70 7.52
CA VAL A 243 4.15 30.02 6.37
C VAL A 243 2.75 29.42 6.56
N ARG A 244 1.71 30.22 6.29
CA ARG A 244 0.31 29.76 6.21
C ARG A 244 0.00 29.17 4.84
N MET A 245 -0.93 28.22 4.79
CA MET A 245 -1.48 27.70 3.54
C MET A 245 -2.97 27.97 3.45
N LEU A 246 -3.36 28.90 2.57
CA LEU A 246 -4.72 29.43 2.44
C LEU A 246 -5.33 29.06 1.08
N GLY A 247 -6.38 29.76 0.66
CA GLY A 247 -6.97 29.63 -0.67
C GLY A 247 -7.54 28.23 -0.89
N THR A 248 -7.21 27.56 -1.99
CA THR A 248 -7.69 26.19 -2.24
C THR A 248 -6.96 25.13 -1.41
N GLY A 249 -6.03 25.51 -0.54
CA GLY A 249 -5.19 24.57 0.22
C GLY A 249 -4.18 23.81 -0.65
N ARG A 250 -3.36 22.99 0.01
CA ARG A 250 -2.36 22.13 -0.64
C ARG A 250 -2.88 20.69 -0.75
N PRO A 251 -2.80 20.06 -1.93
CA PRO A 251 -3.11 18.64 -2.10
C PRO A 251 -2.20 17.72 -1.26
N PHE A 252 -2.77 16.65 -0.71
CA PHE A 252 -2.05 15.58 -0.02
C PHE A 252 -2.71 14.22 -0.22
N VAL A 253 -1.96 13.15 0.07
CA VAL A 253 -2.45 11.78 0.28
C VAL A 253 -1.99 11.31 1.65
N LEU A 254 -2.93 10.82 2.47
CA LEU A 254 -2.68 10.15 3.72
C LEU A 254 -2.77 8.64 3.51
N GLU A 255 -1.68 7.92 3.81
CA GLU A 255 -1.62 6.46 3.76
C GLU A 255 -1.76 5.90 5.18
N ILE A 256 -2.79 5.10 5.42
CA ILE A 256 -3.01 4.42 6.70
C ILE A 256 -2.58 2.96 6.57
N LYS A 257 -1.62 2.54 7.40
CA LYS A 257 -1.07 1.19 7.43
C LYS A 257 -1.91 0.27 8.30
N GLU A 258 -2.14 -0.94 7.79
CA GLU A 258 -2.86 -2.03 8.49
C GLU A 258 -4.17 -1.58 9.16
N PRO A 259 -5.06 -0.83 8.45
CA PRO A 259 -6.35 -0.43 9.01
C PRO A 259 -7.19 -1.67 9.33
N LYS A 260 -7.79 -1.73 10.51
CA LYS A 260 -8.76 -2.79 10.85
C LYS A 260 -10.16 -2.44 10.40
N ILE A 261 -10.47 -1.15 10.31
CA ILE A 261 -11.73 -0.60 9.81
C ILE A 261 -11.40 0.19 8.54
N ARG A 262 -12.05 -0.16 7.43
CA ARG A 262 -11.76 0.42 6.10
C ARG A 262 -12.84 1.39 5.63
N LYS A 263 -14.10 1.13 6.03
CA LYS A 263 -15.26 1.96 5.70
C LYS A 263 -15.46 2.99 6.79
N ILE A 264 -14.96 4.21 6.55
CA ILE A 264 -15.07 5.34 7.47
C ILE A 264 -15.75 6.52 6.77
N ASP A 265 -16.49 7.31 7.54
CA ASP A 265 -17.13 8.54 7.06
C ASP A 265 -16.11 9.68 7.05
N LEU A 266 -15.64 10.04 5.86
CA LEU A 266 -14.64 11.08 5.67
C LEU A 266 -15.19 12.49 5.93
N GLU A 267 -16.50 12.72 5.78
CA GLU A 267 -17.12 14.01 6.08
C GLU A 267 -17.14 14.22 7.59
N LYS A 268 -17.60 13.20 8.33
CA LYS A 268 -17.57 13.21 9.80
C LYS A 268 -16.16 13.35 10.36
N ILE A 269 -15.17 12.68 9.76
CA ILE A 269 -13.76 12.85 10.15
C ILE A 269 -13.30 14.29 9.95
N ALA A 270 -13.69 14.95 8.85
CA ALA A 270 -13.31 16.33 8.61
C ALA A 270 -13.93 17.28 9.66
N GLU A 271 -15.17 17.03 10.09
CA GLU A 271 -15.84 17.77 11.16
C GLU A 271 -15.14 17.58 12.51
N GLU A 272 -14.88 16.34 12.92
CA GLU A 272 -14.16 16.05 14.18
C GLU A 272 -12.76 16.67 14.19
N VAL A 273 -12.05 16.63 13.06
CA VAL A 273 -10.73 17.25 12.95
C VAL A 273 -10.83 18.78 13.02
N ALA A 274 -11.89 19.39 12.51
CA ALA A 274 -12.08 20.84 12.62
C ALA A 274 -12.24 21.29 14.09
N GLU A 275 -12.92 20.49 14.92
CA GLU A 275 -13.03 20.71 16.36
C GLU A 275 -11.67 20.57 17.04
N VAL A 276 -10.95 19.46 16.80
CA VAL A 276 -9.64 19.18 17.41
C VAL A 276 -8.56 20.18 16.96
N ALA A 277 -8.61 20.63 15.72
CA ALA A 277 -7.64 21.56 15.18
C ALA A 277 -7.83 22.99 15.70
N GLU A 278 -8.95 23.33 16.34
CA GLU A 278 -9.22 24.65 16.93
C GLU A 278 -8.89 25.81 15.96
N GLY A 279 -9.26 25.67 14.69
CA GLY A 279 -8.99 26.67 13.65
C GLY A 279 -7.53 26.78 13.20
N LYS A 280 -6.66 25.82 13.55
CA LYS A 280 -5.26 25.77 13.08
C LYS A 280 -5.15 25.21 11.66
N THR A 281 -5.96 24.21 11.32
CA THR A 281 -5.96 23.52 10.04
C THR A 281 -7.37 23.16 9.59
N GLU A 282 -7.60 23.12 8.28
CA GLU A 282 -8.83 22.62 7.66
C GLU A 282 -8.47 21.54 6.64
N TYR A 283 -9.31 20.52 6.50
CA TYR A 283 -9.13 19.44 5.52
C TYR A 283 -10.36 19.39 4.62
N LEU A 284 -10.12 19.51 3.33
CA LEU A 284 -11.14 19.75 2.30
C LEU A 284 -11.12 18.59 1.30
N ASN A 285 -12.31 18.23 0.82
CA ASN A 285 -12.51 17.25 -0.25
C ASN A 285 -11.81 15.90 0.03
N LEU A 286 -11.95 15.40 1.25
CA LEU A 286 -11.42 14.08 1.62
C LEU A 286 -12.12 12.99 0.81
N LYS A 287 -11.34 12.12 0.17
CA LYS A 287 -11.86 10.95 -0.54
C LYS A 287 -10.86 9.82 -0.58
N PHE A 288 -11.36 8.58 -0.64
CA PHE A 288 -10.52 7.42 -0.90
C PHE A 288 -9.88 7.52 -2.28
N CYS A 289 -8.67 7.01 -2.42
CA CYS A 289 -7.94 6.97 -3.68
C CYS A 289 -7.08 5.70 -3.78
N GLU A 290 -6.61 5.40 -4.99
CA GLU A 290 -5.72 4.27 -5.22
C GLU A 290 -4.28 4.58 -4.77
N ARG A 291 -3.51 3.51 -4.51
CA ARG A 291 -2.09 3.58 -4.14
C ARG A 291 -1.24 4.44 -5.07
N LYS A 292 -1.52 4.42 -6.39
CA LYS A 292 -0.76 5.19 -7.40
C LYS A 292 -0.79 6.69 -7.15
N ARG A 293 -1.87 7.19 -6.53
CA ARG A 293 -2.11 8.61 -6.28
C ARG A 293 -1.01 9.27 -5.45
N LYS A 294 -0.41 8.53 -4.51
CA LYS A 294 0.69 9.04 -3.66
C LYS A 294 1.98 9.34 -4.44
N ALA A 295 2.19 8.69 -5.58
CA ALA A 295 3.32 8.97 -6.46
C ALA A 295 3.01 10.17 -7.36
N GLU A 296 1.81 10.21 -7.94
CA GLU A 296 1.33 11.31 -8.78
C GLU A 296 1.39 12.66 -8.07
N ILE A 297 0.99 12.72 -6.80
CA ILE A 297 0.95 13.97 -6.04
C ILE A 297 2.34 14.58 -5.78
N LYS A 298 3.38 13.73 -5.75
CA LYS A 298 4.77 14.18 -5.54
C LYS A 298 5.36 14.81 -6.79
N VAL A 299 4.92 14.37 -7.96
CA VAL A 299 5.41 14.85 -9.25
C VAL A 299 4.58 15.98 -9.83
N SER A 300 3.36 16.25 -9.33
CA SER A 300 2.46 17.31 -9.85
C SER A 300 2.83 18.74 -9.42
N SER A 301 3.77 18.90 -8.47
CA SER A 301 4.13 20.22 -7.93
C SER A 301 4.77 21.18 -8.95
N PRO A 302 5.61 20.74 -9.91
CA PRO A 302 6.16 21.61 -10.96
C PRO A 302 5.12 22.04 -12.00
N ASP A 303 4.09 21.21 -12.24
CA ASP A 303 3.09 21.43 -13.30
C ASP A 303 2.00 22.44 -12.92
N THR A 304 2.09 22.97 -11.71
CA THR A 304 1.11 23.90 -11.15
C THR A 304 1.78 25.21 -10.74
N TYR A 305 1.11 26.32 -11.05
CA TYR A 305 1.51 27.62 -10.52
C TYR A 305 1.15 27.72 -9.03
N LYS A 306 1.86 28.57 -8.32
CA LYS A 306 1.64 28.87 -6.91
C LYS A 306 1.42 30.36 -6.75
N VAL A 307 0.50 30.73 -5.86
CA VAL A 307 0.21 32.12 -5.54
C VAL A 307 0.61 32.36 -4.09
N TYR A 308 1.42 33.38 -3.87
CA TYR A 308 1.92 33.79 -2.56
C TYR A 308 1.43 35.19 -2.25
N ARG A 309 1.12 35.46 -0.99
CA ARG A 309 0.89 36.81 -0.46
C ARG A 309 1.93 37.09 0.60
N ALA A 310 2.68 38.16 0.45
CA ALA A 310 3.78 38.53 1.32
C ALA A 310 3.62 39.99 1.78
N LEU A 311 3.80 40.21 3.09
CA LEU A 311 3.99 41.53 3.65
C LEU A 311 5.49 41.83 3.66
N VAL A 312 5.91 42.87 2.96
CA VAL A 312 7.31 43.23 2.76
C VAL A 312 7.63 44.48 3.56
N LYS A 313 8.74 44.44 4.29
CA LYS A 313 9.30 45.59 4.98
C LYS A 313 10.63 45.98 4.35
N CYS A 314 10.75 47.23 3.95
CA CYS A 314 11.96 47.82 3.40
C CYS A 314 12.79 48.49 4.51
N GLU A 315 14.10 48.53 4.32
CA GLU A 315 15.01 49.26 5.20
C GLU A 315 14.90 50.77 4.94
N ASP A 316 14.95 51.15 3.67
CA ASP A 316 14.78 52.51 3.17
C ASP A 316 13.31 52.86 2.95
N ASP A 317 13.04 54.17 2.91
CA ASP A 317 11.71 54.67 2.54
C ASP A 317 11.43 54.45 1.05
N ILE A 318 10.23 54.00 0.74
CA ILE A 318 9.69 53.74 -0.60
C ILE A 318 8.49 54.65 -0.87
N LYS A 319 8.26 54.97 -2.15
CA LYS A 319 7.04 55.59 -2.64
C LYS A 319 6.20 54.57 -3.40
N GLU A 320 4.92 54.87 -3.59
CA GLU A 320 4.01 54.02 -4.37
C GLU A 320 4.53 53.76 -5.80
N GLU A 321 5.07 54.80 -6.44
CA GLU A 321 5.71 54.75 -7.76
C GLU A 321 6.88 53.75 -7.83
N ASP A 322 7.57 53.48 -6.72
CA ASP A 322 8.68 52.52 -6.70
C ASP A 322 8.21 51.08 -6.89
N LEU A 323 6.94 50.77 -6.60
CA LEU A 323 6.38 49.42 -6.77
C LEU A 323 6.27 49.00 -8.24
N GLU A 324 6.22 49.96 -9.17
CA GLU A 324 6.24 49.67 -10.62
C GLU A 324 7.50 48.89 -11.04
N LYS A 325 8.61 49.08 -10.33
CA LYS A 325 9.88 48.37 -10.58
C LYS A 325 9.72 46.86 -10.45
N LEU A 326 8.78 46.37 -9.63
CA LEU A 326 8.54 44.93 -9.43
C LEU A 326 8.07 44.24 -10.71
N GLN A 327 7.41 44.95 -11.64
CA GLN A 327 6.94 44.38 -12.90
C GLN A 327 8.09 43.93 -13.82
N SER A 328 9.31 44.42 -13.58
CA SER A 328 10.51 43.97 -14.30
C SER A 328 10.98 42.55 -13.91
N LEU A 329 10.49 42.02 -12.78
CA LEU A 329 10.95 40.74 -12.22
C LEU A 329 10.25 39.54 -12.86
N GLN A 330 10.41 39.33 -14.17
CA GLN A 330 9.81 38.18 -14.87
C GLN A 330 10.65 36.90 -14.76
N ILE A 331 11.95 36.99 -15.08
CA ILE A 331 12.86 35.85 -15.03
C ILE A 331 13.96 36.13 -14.02
N ILE A 332 14.05 35.30 -12.99
CA ILE A 332 15.05 35.43 -11.93
C ILE A 332 16.00 34.24 -11.92
N GLN A 333 17.27 34.50 -11.60
CA GLN A 333 18.28 33.47 -11.37
C GLN A 333 18.46 33.24 -9.88
N GLN A 334 17.83 32.19 -9.35
CA GLN A 334 17.87 31.90 -7.93
C GLN A 334 18.93 30.83 -7.61
N ARG A 335 20.01 31.23 -6.93
CA ARG A 335 20.96 30.29 -6.30
C ARG A 335 20.28 29.54 -5.15
N THR A 336 20.73 28.32 -4.86
CA THR A 336 20.22 27.54 -3.72
C THR A 336 20.34 28.38 -2.43
N PRO A 337 19.23 28.65 -1.71
CA PRO A 337 19.30 29.49 -0.51
C PRO A 337 20.21 28.90 0.57
N ILE A 338 20.96 29.76 1.26
CA ILE A 338 21.95 29.37 2.28
C ILE A 338 21.31 28.46 3.35
N ARG A 339 20.10 28.79 3.82
CA ARG A 339 19.37 28.03 4.84
C ARG A 339 19.08 26.57 4.47
N VAL A 340 19.06 26.23 3.18
CA VAL A 340 18.82 24.85 2.70
C VAL A 340 20.08 24.19 2.09
N SER A 341 21.22 24.89 2.09
CA SER A 341 22.47 24.40 1.50
C SER A 341 22.96 23.09 2.10
N HIS A 342 22.77 22.89 3.41
CA HIS A 342 23.11 21.63 4.10
C HIS A 342 22.29 20.41 3.64
N ARG A 343 21.19 20.60 2.88
CA ARG A 343 20.33 19.53 2.38
C ARG A 343 20.26 19.46 0.85
N ARG A 344 20.78 20.46 0.14
CA ARG A 344 20.61 20.58 -1.31
C ARG A 344 21.90 21.04 -1.97
N ALA A 345 22.20 20.44 -3.12
CA ALA A 345 23.29 20.89 -3.97
C ALA A 345 23.13 22.38 -4.32
N ASP A 346 24.25 23.10 -4.28
CA ASP A 346 24.30 24.48 -4.70
C ASP A 346 24.12 24.55 -6.23
N LYS A 347 23.07 25.25 -6.66
CA LYS A 347 22.67 25.33 -8.07
C LYS A 347 21.88 26.60 -8.30
N ILE A 348 22.19 27.30 -9.38
CA ILE A 348 21.38 28.40 -9.88
C ILE A 348 20.24 27.83 -10.73
N ARG A 349 19.01 28.23 -10.42
CA ARG A 349 17.81 27.82 -11.16
C ARG A 349 17.13 29.06 -11.71
N GLN A 350 16.84 29.04 -12.99
CA GLN A 350 15.96 30.02 -13.59
C GLN A 350 14.53 29.79 -13.07
N LYS A 351 13.89 30.86 -12.62
CA LYS A 351 12.50 30.87 -12.14
C LYS A 351 11.74 31.95 -12.88
N GLU A 352 10.52 31.63 -13.26
CA GLU A 352 9.58 32.56 -13.87
C GLU A 352 8.64 33.08 -12.78
N VAL A 353 8.42 34.39 -12.78
CA VAL A 353 7.35 35.04 -12.06
C VAL A 353 6.31 35.43 -13.09
N LYS A 354 5.16 34.76 -13.04
CA LYS A 354 4.09 34.89 -14.02
C LYS A 354 3.28 36.16 -13.83
N ASN A 355 3.12 36.60 -12.59
CA ASN A 355 2.44 37.85 -12.25
C ASN A 355 2.90 38.37 -10.88
N ILE A 356 2.97 39.68 -10.73
CA ILE A 356 3.17 40.37 -9.45
C ILE A 356 2.15 41.50 -9.35
N GLU A 357 1.40 41.52 -8.27
CA GLU A 357 0.55 42.64 -7.86
C GLU A 357 1.09 43.16 -6.53
N ALA A 358 1.16 44.48 -6.35
CA ALA A 358 1.66 45.09 -5.12
C ALA A 358 0.77 46.25 -4.69
N GLU A 359 0.56 46.37 -3.38
CA GLU A 359 -0.24 47.42 -2.75
C GLU A 359 0.63 48.16 -1.74
N PHE A 360 0.78 49.47 -1.92
CA PHE A 360 1.51 50.33 -1.00
C PHE A 360 0.74 50.47 0.32
N ILE A 361 1.43 50.33 1.46
CA ILE A 361 0.82 50.49 2.79
C ILE A 361 1.34 51.76 3.46
N ASP A 362 2.67 51.87 3.57
CA ASP A 362 3.35 53.03 4.15
C ASP A 362 4.77 53.16 3.58
N SER A 363 5.51 54.17 4.03
CA SER A 363 6.85 54.46 3.51
C SER A 363 7.83 53.31 3.67
N LYS A 364 7.56 52.27 4.46
CA LYS A 364 8.46 51.12 4.63
C LYS A 364 7.80 49.78 4.34
N THR A 365 6.52 49.76 4.00
CA THR A 365 5.76 48.53 3.96
C THR A 365 4.88 48.49 2.72
N PHE A 366 4.88 47.35 2.06
CA PHE A 366 3.92 47.05 1.00
C PHE A 366 3.52 45.59 1.08
N GLU A 367 2.35 45.27 0.54
CA GLU A 367 1.93 43.91 0.33
C GLU A 367 2.16 43.50 -1.13
N MET A 368 2.57 42.26 -1.38
CA MET A 368 2.65 41.73 -2.73
C MET A 368 2.02 40.35 -2.88
N ILE A 369 1.34 40.16 -4.00
CA ILE A 369 0.82 38.89 -4.47
C ILE A 369 1.67 38.44 -5.65
N ILE A 370 2.30 37.27 -5.53
CA ILE A 370 3.22 36.72 -6.54
C ILE A 370 2.68 35.39 -7.05
N LYS A 371 2.54 35.27 -8.37
CA LYS A 371 2.25 34.02 -9.07
C LYS A 371 3.54 33.48 -9.69
N THR A 372 3.99 32.29 -9.27
CA THR A 372 5.18 31.61 -9.80
C THR A 372 4.81 30.30 -10.49
#